data_AF-A0AA91PUY7-F1
#
_entry.id   AF-A0AA91PUY7-F1
#
_cell.length_a   1.000
_cell.length_b   1.000
_cell.length_c   1.000
_cell.angle_alpha   90.00
_cell.angle_beta   90.00
_cell.angle_gamma   90.00
#
_symmetry.space_group_name_H-M   'P 1'
#
loop_
_entity.id
_entity.type
_entity.pdbx_description
1 polymer ?
#
loop_
_entity_poly.entity_id
_entity_poly.type
_entity_poly.pdbx_seq_one_letter_code
_entity_poly.pdbx_strand_id
1 'polypeptide(L)'
;AGGGRIDKPLLKAGRAFHKYKVKRNSWPRTRGVAMNPVDHPHGGGNHQHIGKASTISRGAVPGQKAGLIAARRTGLLRGTQKTQD
;
A
#
# COMPACT_ATOMS: atom_id res chain seq x y z
N ALA A 1 -20.27 -20.39 6.21
CA ALA A 1 -19.24 -20.99 7.07
C ALA A 1 -17.90 -20.28 6.86
N GLY A 2 -17.00 -20.24 7.87
CA GLY A 2 -15.67 -19.59 7.76
C GLY A 2 -15.63 -18.07 8.02
N GLY A 3 -16.66 -17.51 8.67
CA GLY A 3 -16.71 -16.10 9.09
C GLY A 3 -15.70 -15.77 10.19
N GLY A 4 -15.47 -14.48 10.44
CA GLY A 4 -14.57 -13.99 11.50
C GLY A 4 -13.07 -14.25 11.29
N ARG A 5 -12.66 -14.78 10.12
CA ARG A 5 -11.26 -15.14 9.81
C ARG A 5 -10.28 -13.98 10.00
N ILE A 6 -10.71 -12.74 9.80
CA ILE A 6 -9.88 -11.53 9.90
C ILE A 6 -9.84 -10.92 11.31
N ASP A 7 -10.71 -11.37 12.22
CA ASP A 7 -10.80 -10.87 13.59
C ASP A 7 -9.59 -11.33 14.40
N LYS A 8 -9.07 -12.54 14.08
CA LYS A 8 -7.82 -13.04 14.67
C LYS A 8 -6.61 -12.34 14.03
N PRO A 9 -5.78 -11.62 14.81
CA PRO A 9 -4.59 -10.98 14.27
C PRO A 9 -3.54 -12.01 13.83
N LEU A 10 -2.77 -11.68 12.80
CA LEU A 10 -1.70 -12.55 12.29
C LEU A 10 -0.55 -12.73 13.29
N LEU A 11 -0.28 -11.72 14.14
CA LEU A 11 0.75 -11.64 15.19
C LEU A 11 2.22 -11.77 14.72
N LYS A 12 2.56 -12.74 13.87
CA LYS A 12 3.95 -13.05 13.47
C LYS A 12 4.12 -13.14 11.95
N ALA A 13 5.31 -12.75 11.48
CA ALA A 13 5.69 -12.85 10.07
C ALA A 13 5.59 -14.28 9.53
N GLY A 14 5.94 -15.30 10.32
CA GLY A 14 5.81 -16.71 9.91
C GLY A 14 4.39 -17.15 9.58
N ARG A 15 3.35 -16.56 10.21
CA ARG A 15 1.94 -16.81 9.84
C ARG A 15 1.57 -16.10 8.54
N ALA A 16 2.10 -14.89 8.32
CA ALA A 16 1.93 -14.17 7.06
C ALA A 16 2.61 -14.90 5.89
N PHE A 17 3.80 -15.46 6.09
CA PHE A 17 4.52 -16.27 5.10
C PHE A 17 3.64 -17.43 4.59
N HIS A 18 3.14 -18.28 5.50
CA HIS A 18 2.28 -19.41 5.12
C HIS A 18 0.96 -18.95 4.47
N LYS A 19 0.39 -17.81 4.91
CA LYS A 19 -0.80 -17.21 4.29
C LYS A 19 -0.58 -16.83 2.82
N TYR A 20 0.58 -16.26 2.47
CA TYR A 20 0.86 -15.84 1.09
C TYR A 20 1.46 -16.97 0.24
N LYS A 21 2.17 -17.94 0.84
CA LYS A 21 2.71 -19.14 0.17
C LYS A 21 1.63 -19.93 -0.56
N VAL A 22 0.43 -20.05 0.02
CA VAL A 22 -0.71 -20.76 -0.59
C VAL A 22 -1.54 -19.90 -1.55
N LYS A 23 -1.08 -18.68 -1.88
CA LYS A 23 -1.78 -17.75 -2.77
C LYS A 23 -0.89 -17.37 -3.95
N ARG A 24 -0.01 -16.38 -3.77
CA ARG A 24 0.91 -15.87 -4.79
C ARG A 24 2.12 -15.20 -4.14
N ASN A 25 3.20 -15.06 -4.91
CA ASN A 25 4.42 -14.40 -4.44
C ASN A 25 4.26 -12.87 -4.37
N SER A 26 3.58 -12.37 -3.33
CA SER A 26 3.37 -10.93 -3.09
C SER A 26 3.78 -10.45 -1.71
N TRP A 27 4.52 -11.28 -0.96
CA TRP A 27 5.04 -10.97 0.37
C TRP A 27 6.46 -11.52 0.48
N PRO A 28 7.43 -10.79 1.06
CA PRO A 28 7.30 -9.47 1.71
C PRO A 28 7.14 -8.30 0.73
N ARG A 29 6.80 -7.10 1.22
CA ARG A 29 6.67 -5.88 0.41
C ARG A 29 7.61 -4.80 0.93
N THR A 30 8.63 -4.45 0.14
CA THR A 30 9.54 -3.33 0.44
C THR A 30 8.83 -1.99 0.17
N ARG A 31 9.05 -1.00 1.03
CA ARG A 31 8.49 0.35 0.86
C ARG A 31 9.24 1.06 -0.28
N GLY A 32 8.54 1.74 -1.18
CA GLY A 32 9.16 2.48 -2.29
C GLY A 32 10.16 3.57 -1.86
N VAL A 33 9.94 4.18 -0.69
CA VAL A 33 10.86 5.18 -0.12
C VAL A 33 12.19 4.58 0.38
N ALA A 34 12.24 3.26 0.55
CA ALA A 34 13.46 2.54 0.92
C ALA A 34 14.21 2.00 -0.33
N MET A 35 13.74 2.33 -1.53
CA MET A 35 14.35 1.93 -2.80
C MET A 35 15.14 3.09 -3.41
N ASN A 36 15.89 2.81 -4.48
CA ASN A 36 16.62 3.83 -5.22
C ASN A 36 15.68 4.58 -6.19
N PRO A 37 16.08 5.77 -6.72
CA PRO A 37 15.28 6.52 -7.69
C PRO A 37 14.93 5.72 -8.95
N VAL A 38 15.81 4.80 -9.37
CA VAL A 38 15.61 3.94 -10.54
C VAL A 38 14.47 2.94 -10.37
N ASP A 39 14.24 2.49 -9.13
CA ASP A 39 13.31 1.40 -8.84
C ASP A 39 11.89 1.89 -8.54
N HIS A 40 11.76 3.07 -7.93
CA HIS A 40 10.46 3.57 -7.48
C HIS A 40 10.35 5.10 -7.55
N PRO A 41 9.19 5.67 -7.94
CA PRO A 41 8.96 7.12 -7.95
C PRO A 41 9.12 7.86 -6.61
N HIS A 42 9.31 7.13 -5.51
CA HIS A 42 9.47 7.66 -4.16
C HIS A 42 10.88 7.37 -3.61
N GLY A 43 11.73 6.72 -4.41
CA GLY A 43 13.03 6.24 -3.98
C GLY A 43 14.11 7.31 -4.05
N GLY A 44 15.17 7.10 -3.26
CA GLY A 44 16.34 7.97 -3.17
C GLY A 44 16.24 9.13 -2.17
N GLY A 45 17.15 10.10 -2.35
CA GLY A 45 17.38 11.20 -1.42
C GLY A 45 18.23 10.80 -0.22
N ASN A 46 18.80 11.81 0.47
CA ASN A 46 19.64 11.59 1.66
C ASN A 46 18.85 11.21 2.92
N HIS A 47 17.53 11.46 2.89
CA HIS A 47 16.60 11.08 3.96
C HIS A 47 15.41 10.35 3.33
N GLN A 48 14.87 9.33 4.00
CA GLN A 48 13.69 8.62 3.53
C GLN A 48 12.44 9.51 3.60
N HIS A 49 12.08 10.12 2.48
CA HIS A 49 10.87 10.92 2.31
C HIS A 49 10.36 10.80 0.87
N ILE A 50 9.08 11.12 0.61
CA ILE A 50 8.47 10.92 -0.72
C ILE A 50 8.90 12.03 -1.72
N GLY A 51 9.29 13.21 -1.23
CA GLY A 51 9.73 14.35 -2.04
C GLY A 51 8.61 15.17 -2.69
N LYS A 52 7.49 14.54 -3.04
CA LYS A 52 6.30 15.18 -3.65
C LYS A 52 4.99 14.63 -3.09
N ALA A 53 3.87 15.23 -3.46
CA ALA A 53 2.55 14.70 -3.09
C ALA A 53 2.38 13.25 -3.57
N SER A 54 1.90 12.37 -2.69
CA SER A 54 1.66 10.95 -3.02
C SER A 54 0.31 10.69 -3.68
N THR A 55 -0.50 11.72 -3.90
CA THR A 55 -1.77 11.65 -4.63
C THR A 55 -1.53 11.78 -6.13
N ILE A 56 -1.81 10.72 -6.88
CA ILE A 56 -1.50 10.64 -8.32
C ILE A 56 -2.77 10.72 -9.15
N SER A 57 -2.72 11.46 -10.27
CA SER A 57 -3.84 11.58 -11.21
C SER A 57 -4.29 10.22 -11.78
N ARG A 58 -5.58 10.09 -12.07
CA ARG A 58 -6.14 8.93 -12.79
C ARG A 58 -5.52 8.77 -14.19
N GLY A 59 -5.18 9.89 -14.84
CA GLY A 59 -4.57 9.95 -16.16
C GLY A 59 -3.05 9.74 -16.19
N ALA A 60 -2.39 9.57 -15.04
CA ALA A 60 -0.93 9.35 -15.01
C ALA A 60 -0.54 8.07 -15.76
N VAL A 61 0.65 8.09 -16.38
CA VAL A 61 1.14 6.93 -17.16
C VAL A 61 1.51 5.74 -16.24
N PRO A 62 1.56 4.51 -16.78
CA PRO A 62 2.12 3.36 -16.05
C PRO A 62 3.54 3.69 -15.55
N GLY A 63 3.88 3.24 -14.34
CA GLY A 63 5.14 3.59 -13.67
C GLY A 63 5.07 4.85 -12.80
N GLN A 64 4.30 5.87 -13.19
CA GLN A 64 4.03 7.03 -12.33
C GLN A 64 2.94 6.76 -11.28
N LYS A 65 2.05 5.78 -11.55
CA LYS A 65 0.94 5.38 -10.69
C LYS A 65 1.40 4.57 -9.46
N ALA A 66 2.05 5.24 -8.51
CA ALA A 66 2.41 4.71 -7.21
C ALA A 66 1.94 5.65 -6.09
N GLY A 67 1.50 5.11 -4.95
CA GLY A 67 0.89 5.90 -3.87
C GLY A 67 -0.64 5.92 -3.91
N LEU A 68 -1.24 7.06 -3.60
CA LEU A 68 -2.69 7.26 -3.51
C LEU A 68 -3.28 7.65 -4.88
N ILE A 69 -3.60 6.66 -5.70
CA ILE A 69 -4.09 6.88 -7.07
C ILE A 69 -5.53 7.40 -7.05
N ALA A 70 -5.76 8.52 -7.71
CA ALA A 70 -7.05 9.19 -7.87
C ALA A 70 -7.79 9.43 -6.53
N ALA A 71 -7.04 9.62 -5.45
CA ALA A 71 -7.62 9.85 -4.14
C ALA A 71 -8.36 11.19 -4.10
N ARG A 72 -9.67 11.15 -3.80
CA ARG A 72 -10.54 12.34 -3.67
C ARG A 72 -10.30 13.09 -2.36
N ARG A 73 -9.86 12.38 -1.33
CA ARG A 73 -9.47 12.91 -0.02
C ARG A 73 -8.35 12.05 0.56
N THR A 74 -7.55 12.63 1.45
CA THR A 74 -6.48 11.95 2.19
C THR A 74 -6.66 12.13 3.70
N GLY A 75 -5.81 11.48 4.51
CA GLY A 75 -5.86 11.55 5.96
C GLY A 75 -6.81 10.54 6.62
N LEU A 76 -6.90 10.60 7.96
CA LEU A 76 -7.77 9.73 8.74
C LEU A 76 -9.25 10.03 8.45
N LEU A 77 -10.03 8.98 8.20
CA LEU A 77 -11.48 9.10 8.05
C LEU A 77 -12.10 9.42 9.42
N ARG A 78 -12.84 10.53 9.49
CA ARG A 78 -13.63 10.92 10.65
C ARG A 78 -15.11 10.72 10.32
N GLY A 79 -15.82 9.98 11.16
CA GLY A 79 -17.21 9.58 10.94
C GLY A 79 -17.37 8.25 10.19
N THR A 80 -18.62 7.79 10.06
CA THR A 80 -18.97 6.53 9.38
C THR A 80 -19.01 6.73 7.87
N GLN A 81 -18.42 5.81 7.12
CA GLN A 81 -18.66 5.75 5.67
C GLN A 81 -20.06 5.18 5.44
N LYS A 82 -20.96 5.96 4.84
CA LYS A 82 -22.14 5.39 4.18
C LYS A 82 -21.64 4.71 2.91
N THR A 83 -21.96 3.43 2.73
CA THR A 83 -21.76 2.74 1.45
C THR A 83 -22.40 3.58 0.35
N GLN A 84 -21.63 3.94 -0.69
CA GLN A 84 -22.24 4.40 -1.93
C GLN A 84 -22.74 3.13 -2.60
N ASP A 85 -24.05 2.95 -2.60
CA ASP A 85 -24.72 1.95 -3.43
C ASP A 85 -24.47 2.25 -4.93
#